data_AF-A0A1Q7Y3C5-F1
#
_entry.id   AF-A0A1Q7Y3C5-F1
#
_cell.length_a   1.000
_cell.length_b   1.000
_cell.length_c   1.000
_cell.angle_alpha   90.00
_cell.angle_beta   90.00
_cell.angle_gamma   90.00
#
_symmetry.space_group_name_H-M   'P 1'
#
loop_
_entity.id
_entity.type
_entity.pdbx_description
1 polymer ?
#
loop_
_entity_poly.entity_id
_entity_poly.type
_entity_poly.pdbx_seq_one_letter_code
_entity_poly.pdbx_strand_id
1 'polypeptide(L)' 'METILYKSYLIRVDSQALRSGGWRPRAWVVSPRGSRGGQQSVFPQTETRPTLQQANQYAIELAKKWIDEQSRER' A
#
# COMPACT_ATOMS: atom_id res chain seq x y z
N MET A 1 -4.57 11.72 3.09
CA MET A 1 -4.37 10.25 3.04
C MET A 1 -5.56 9.64 2.34
N GLU A 2 -5.33 8.91 1.26
CA GLU A 2 -6.38 8.25 0.48
C GLU A 2 -6.60 6.83 1.05
N THR A 3 -7.86 6.41 1.20
CA THR A 3 -8.22 5.06 1.66
C THR A 3 -9.11 4.39 0.63
N ILE A 4 -8.77 3.16 0.26
CA ILE A 4 -9.44 2.39 -0.79
C ILE A 4 -9.88 1.05 -0.22
N LEU A 5 -11.13 0.67 -0.44
CA LEU A 5 -11.64 -0.66 -0.13
C LEU A 5 -11.34 -1.61 -1.30
N TYR A 6 -10.70 -2.74 -1.02
CA TYR A 6 -10.39 -3.77 -2.03
C TYR A 6 -10.53 -5.17 -1.45
N LYS A 7 -11.45 -5.99 -1.99
CA LYS A 7 -11.73 -7.36 -1.52
C LYS A 7 -11.93 -7.47 0.01
N SER A 8 -12.65 -6.50 0.58
CA SER A 8 -12.87 -6.34 2.02
C SER A 8 -11.65 -5.90 2.86
N TYR A 9 -10.48 -5.70 2.23
CA TYR A 9 -9.32 -5.05 2.87
C TYR A 9 -9.39 -3.54 2.69
N LEU A 10 -8.88 -2.78 3.67
CA LEU A 10 -8.68 -1.34 3.52
C LEU A 10 -7.22 -1.05 3.18
N ILE A 11 -6.99 -0.35 2.08
CA ILE A 11 -5.68 0.13 1.63
C ILE A 11 -5.59 1.61 1.98
N ARG A 12 -4.67 2.00 2.87
CA ARG A 12 -4.40 3.40 3.23
C ARG A 12 -3.08 3.83 2.62
N VAL A 13 -3.10 4.83 1.76
CA VAL A 13 -1.89 5.31 1.08
C VAL A 13 -1.21 6.39 1.93
N ASP A 14 0.09 6.21 2.12
CA ASP A 14 0.94 7.02 2.99
C ASP A 14 2.34 7.20 2.33
N SER A 15 2.36 7.52 1.04
CA SER A 15 3.60 7.77 0.31
C SER A 15 4.35 8.95 0.91
N GLN A 16 5.66 8.82 1.04
CA GLN A 16 6.50 9.79 1.78
C GLN A 16 7.42 10.56 0.83
N ALA A 17 7.54 11.86 1.01
CA ALA A 17 8.51 12.66 0.28
C ALA A 17 9.94 12.31 0.75
N LEU A 18 10.86 12.14 -0.19
CA LEU A 18 12.26 11.84 0.09
C LEU A 18 13.10 13.13 0.06
N ARG A 19 14.12 13.20 0.92
CA ARG A 19 15.05 14.35 0.96
C ARG A 19 15.84 14.52 -0.35
N SER A 20 16.08 13.43 -1.07
CA SER A 20 16.76 13.41 -2.38
C SER A 20 15.86 13.88 -3.53
N GLY A 21 14.62 14.27 -3.25
CA GLY A 21 13.60 14.47 -4.28
C GLY A 21 12.83 13.19 -4.58
N GLY A 22 11.60 13.36 -5.07
CA GLY A 22 10.67 12.26 -5.35
C GLY A 22 9.92 11.76 -4.12
N TRP A 23 9.14 10.71 -4.35
CA TRP A 23 8.20 10.13 -3.40
C TRP A 23 8.42 8.63 -3.29
N ARG A 24 8.53 8.12 -2.06
CA ARG A 24 8.55 6.70 -1.75
C ARG A 24 7.11 6.17 -1.70
N PRO A 25 6.73 5.25 -2.60
CA PRO A 25 5.42 4.61 -2.57
C PRO A 25 5.25 3.84 -1.26
N ARG A 26 4.13 4.05 -0.56
CA ARG A 26 3.81 3.27 0.64
C ARG A 26 2.32 3.18 0.83
N ALA A 27 1.85 1.98 1.12
CA ALA A 27 0.46 1.72 1.49
C ALA A 27 0.42 0.81 2.72
N TRP A 28 -0.68 0.89 3.44
CA TRP A 28 -1.01 0.04 4.57
C TRP A 28 -2.26 -0.75 4.25
N VAL A 29 -2.17 -2.07 4.37
CA VAL A 29 -3.29 -2.99 4.17
C VAL A 29 -3.84 -3.40 5.52
N VAL A 30 -5.14 -3.20 5.75
CA VAL A 30 -5.85 -3.58 6.97
C VAL A 30 -6.82 -4.71 6.64
N SER A 31 -6.64 -5.86 7.29
CA SER A 31 -7.49 -7.05 7.08
C SER A 31 -8.84 -6.93 7.80
N PRO A 32 -9.94 -7.39 7.18
CA PRO A 32 -11.27 -7.41 7.81
C PRO A 32 -11.50 -8.53 8.83
N ARG A 33 -10.68 -9.60 8.84
CA ARG A 33 -10.97 -10.84 9.59
C ARG A 33 -10.06 -11.12 10.80
N GLY A 34 -9.13 -10.24 11.13
CA GLY A 34 -8.19 -10.48 12.24
C GLY A 34 -8.64 -9.83 13.54
N SER A 35 -8.95 -10.64 14.58
CA SER A 35 -9.16 -10.19 15.98
C SER A 35 -7.92 -9.56 16.65
N ARG A 36 -6.90 -9.20 15.87
CA ARG A 36 -5.87 -8.21 16.19
C ARG A 36 -5.66 -7.46 14.88
N GLY A 37 -5.93 -6.16 14.86
CA GLY A 37 -5.84 -5.29 13.67
C GLY A 37 -4.46 -5.32 13.01
N GLY A 38 -4.20 -6.36 12.23
CA GLY A 38 -2.97 -6.56 11.48
C GLY A 38 -2.94 -5.56 10.34
N GLN A 39 -2.22 -4.47 10.55
CA GLN A 39 -1.91 -3.51 9.52
C GLN A 39 -0.56 -3.93 8.89
N GLN A 40 -0.60 -4.36 7.63
CA GLN A 40 0.61 -4.71 6.89
C GLN A 40 1.07 -3.52 6.05
N SER A 41 2.31 -3.08 6.21
CA SER A 41 2.90 -2.10 5.28
C SER A 41 3.35 -2.79 4.00
N VAL A 42 2.96 -2.22 2.87
CA VAL A 42 3.40 -2.61 1.53
C VAL A 42 4.11 -1.42 0.89
N PHE A 43 5.37 -1.61 0.54
CA PHE A 43 6.20 -0.59 -0.11
C PHE A 43 7.32 -1.29 -0.90
N PRO A 44 7.79 -0.70 -2.01
CA PRO A 44 8.97 -1.17 -2.70
C PRO A 44 10.23 -0.84 -1.87
N GLN A 45 11.24 -1.70 -1.93
CA GLN A 45 12.48 -1.49 -1.18
C GLN A 45 13.34 -0.36 -1.76
N THR A 46 13.39 -0.23 -3.09
CA THR A 46 14.33 0.67 -3.79
C THR A 46 13.67 1.65 -4.76
N GLU A 47 12.38 1.49 -5.07
CA GLU A 47 11.72 2.34 -6.07
C GLU A 47 11.17 3.65 -5.49
N THR A 48 11.35 4.70 -6.27
CA THR A 48 10.82 6.04 -6.00
C THR A 48 10.06 6.53 -7.23
N ARG A 49 9.07 7.40 -7.02
CA ARG A 49 8.31 8.03 -8.11
C ARG A 49 8.48 9.55 -8.08
N PRO A 50 8.45 10.23 -9.23
CA PRO A 50 8.68 11.67 -9.30
C PRO A 50 7.55 12.48 -8.65
N THR A 51 6.32 11.97 -8.63
CA THR A 51 5.15 12.67 -8.08
C THR A 51 4.43 11.84 -7.03
N LEU A 52 3.73 12.53 -6.11
CA LEU A 52 2.90 11.89 -5.09
C LEU A 52 1.81 11.01 -5.73
N GLN A 53 1.18 11.48 -6.81
CA GLN A 53 0.14 10.73 -7.50
C GLN A 53 0.67 9.40 -8.05
N GLN A 54 1.84 9.41 -8.71
CA GLN A 54 2.45 8.19 -9.21
C GLN A 54 2.89 7.25 -8.08
N ALA A 55 3.41 7.80 -6.99
CA ALA A 55 3.76 7.01 -5.80
C ALA A 55 2.53 6.34 -5.18
N ASN A 56 1.43 7.08 -5.07
CA ASN A 56 0.17 6.57 -4.53
C ASN A 56 -0.41 5.48 -5.42
N GLN A 57 -0.50 5.72 -6.72
CA GLN A 57 -0.97 4.73 -7.70
C GLN A 57 -0.16 3.43 -7.59
N TYR A 58 1.17 3.53 -7.58
CA TYR A 58 2.04 2.36 -7.49
C TYR A 58 1.90 1.63 -6.14
N ALA A 59 1.77 2.36 -5.04
CA ALA A 59 1.54 1.77 -3.72
C ALA A 59 0.21 1.01 -3.64
N ILE A 60 -0.84 1.51 -4.31
CA ILE A 60 -2.14 0.85 -4.42
C ILE A 60 -2.02 -0.45 -5.23
N GLU A 61 -1.31 -0.43 -6.36
CA GLU A 61 -1.09 -1.63 -7.18
C GLU A 61 -0.34 -2.71 -6.42
N LEU A 62 0.74 -2.35 -5.71
CA LEU A 62 1.47 -3.28 -4.85
C LEU A 62 0.59 -3.86 -3.74
N ALA A 63 -0.21 -3.01 -3.09
CA ALA A 63 -1.14 -3.45 -2.04
C ALA A 63 -2.19 -4.42 -2.58
N LYS A 64 -2.77 -4.15 -3.76
CA LYS A 64 -3.72 -5.05 -4.43
C LYS A 64 -3.07 -6.39 -4.75
N LYS A 65 -1.86 -6.39 -5.32
CA LYS A 65 -1.12 -7.62 -5.63
C LYS A 65 -0.86 -8.46 -4.37
N TRP A 66 -0.43 -7.82 -3.28
CA TRP A 66 -0.23 -8.50 -2.00
C TRP A 66 -1.54 -9.11 -1.47
N ILE A 67 -2.66 -8.37 -1.52
CA ILE A 67 -3.99 -8.88 -1.13
C ILE A 67 -4.39 -10.09 -1.97
N ASP A 68 -4.10 -10.05 -3.27
CA ASP A 68 -4.39 -11.15 -4.20
C ASP A 68 -3.56 -12.41 -3.87
N GLU A 69 -2.28 -12.25 -3.53
CA GLU A 69 -1.40 -13.33 -3.08
C GLU A 69 -1.93 -13.96 -1.78
N GLN A 70 -2.28 -13.14 -0.78
CA GLN A 70 -2.84 -13.61 0.49
C GLN A 70 -4.20 -14.29 0.34
N SER A 71 -4.96 -13.94 -0.70
CA SER A 71 -6.26 -14.56 -0.99
C SER A 71 -6.12 -15.90 -1.72
N ARG A 72 -4.96 -16.21 -2.31
CA ARG A 72 -4.69 -17.51 -2.97
C ARG A 72 -4.19 -18.58 -2.01
N GLU A 73 -3.56 -18.17 -0.90
CA GLU A 73 -3.05 -19.07 0.14
C GLU A 73 -4.12 -19.49 1.17
N ARG A 74 -5.37 -19.05 0.99
CA ARG A 74 -6.54 -19.39 1.84
C ARG A 74 -7.57 -20.19 1.07
#